data_AF-A0A1X7TXB9-F1
#
_entry.id   AF-A0A1X7TXB9-F1
#
_cell.length_a   1.000
_cell.length_b   1.000
_cell.length_c   1.000
_cell.angle_alpha   90.00
_cell.angle_beta   90.00
_cell.angle_gamma   90.00
#
_symmetry.space_group_name_H-M   'P 1'
#
loop_
_entity.id
_entity.type
_entity.pdbx_description
1 polymer ?
#
loop_
_entity_poly.entity_id
_entity_poly.type
_entity_poly.pdbx_seq_one_letter_code
_entity_poly.pdbx_strand_id
1 'polypeptide(L)'
;LAFSIPISARLDHLNESSSVAIQVWFPDGRVLTFDPQPSDIRPLTPGTHKLNHKLIISHGKWTDALMIELSIIRHHSLDIPSESQYMSLITKLIKRGEGQTSSSSHMITSDSIQSSSPHMVGSVLISDIIKLRILPQDTLARGYNVFGPT
;
A
#
# COMPACT_ATOMS: atom_id res chain seq x y z
N LEU A 1 -9.06 14.22 -20.37
CA LEU A 1 -10.34 14.05 -19.66
C LEU A 1 -10.04 13.58 -18.25
N ALA A 2 -10.94 13.78 -17.30
CA ALA A 2 -10.75 13.27 -15.95
C ALA A 2 -12.07 12.71 -15.41
N PHE A 3 -11.99 11.65 -14.63
CA PHE A 3 -13.12 11.13 -13.87
C PHE A 3 -12.75 11.06 -12.39
N SER A 4 -13.77 11.02 -11.53
CA SER A 4 -13.59 10.86 -10.10
C SER A 4 -14.19 9.56 -9.58
N ILE A 5 -13.45 8.86 -8.74
CA ILE A 5 -13.91 7.66 -8.06
C ILE A 5 -14.03 7.99 -6.56
N PRO A 6 -15.25 7.98 -5.99
CA PRO A 6 -15.42 8.04 -4.55
C PRO A 6 -14.97 6.72 -3.92
N ILE A 7 -14.09 6.80 -2.93
CA ILE A 7 -13.54 5.65 -2.21
C ILE A 7 -13.97 5.77 -0.76
N SER A 8 -14.69 4.75 -0.28
CA SER A 8 -15.00 4.60 1.15
C SER A 8 -14.56 3.22 1.59
N ALA A 9 -13.62 3.16 2.52
CA ALA A 9 -13.07 1.90 3.01
C ALA A 9 -12.88 1.94 4.52
N ARG A 10 -13.07 0.79 5.15
CA ARG A 10 -12.70 0.56 6.54
C ARG A 10 -11.26 0.04 6.56
N LEU A 11 -10.42 0.66 7.39
CA LEU A 11 -9.02 0.32 7.56
C LEU A 11 -8.82 -0.25 8.95
N ASP A 12 -8.72 -1.56 9.04
CA ASP A 12 -8.50 -2.26 10.30
C ASP A 12 -7.00 -2.40 10.62
N HIS A 13 -6.67 -2.42 11.91
CA HIS A 13 -5.35 -2.66 12.48
C HIS A 13 -4.29 -1.67 11.97
N LEU A 14 -4.69 -0.41 11.74
CA LEU A 14 -3.79 0.67 11.32
C LEU A 14 -3.17 1.32 12.57
N ASN A 15 -1.84 1.28 12.67
CA ASN A 15 -1.11 1.97 13.74
C ASN A 15 -1.06 3.47 13.42
N GLU A 16 -0.87 4.32 14.43
CA GLU A 16 -0.79 5.79 14.24
C GLU A 16 0.34 6.23 13.30
N SER A 17 1.40 5.42 13.18
CA SER A 17 2.54 5.65 12.27
C SER A 17 2.38 5.04 10.87
N SER A 18 1.30 4.29 10.61
CA SER A 18 1.13 3.58 9.34
C SER A 18 0.62 4.51 8.24
N SER A 19 1.40 4.63 7.16
CA SER A 19 0.95 5.31 5.94
C SER A 19 0.18 4.36 5.02
N VAL A 20 -0.90 4.87 4.43
CA VAL A 20 -1.76 4.15 3.49
C VAL A 20 -1.72 4.87 2.15
N ALA A 21 -1.69 4.12 1.06
CA ALA A 21 -1.80 4.65 -0.29
C ALA A 21 -2.82 3.87 -1.11
N ILE A 22 -3.29 4.49 -2.18
CA ILE A 22 -4.24 3.94 -3.13
C ILE A 22 -3.50 3.67 -4.42
N GLN A 23 -3.48 2.42 -4.86
CA GLN A 23 -2.90 2.01 -6.14
C GLN A 23 -4.00 1.83 -7.18
N VAL A 24 -3.71 2.30 -8.39
CA VAL A 24 -4.53 2.10 -9.58
C VAL A 24 -3.68 1.42 -10.64
N TRP A 25 -4.12 0.23 -11.05
CA TRP A 25 -3.53 -0.55 -12.11
C TRP A 25 -4.30 -0.33 -13.41
N PHE A 26 -3.58 0.09 -14.43
CA PHE A 26 -4.10 0.26 -15.78
C PHE A 26 -3.86 -1.02 -16.61
N PRO A 27 -4.68 -1.26 -17.65
CA PRO A 27 -4.57 -2.47 -18.47
C PRO A 27 -3.28 -2.52 -19.30
N ASP A 28 -2.60 -1.37 -19.46
CA ASP A 28 -1.29 -1.27 -20.11
C ASP A 28 -0.11 -1.59 -19.17
N GLY A 29 -0.40 -2.00 -17.94
CA GLY A 29 0.60 -2.33 -16.92
C GLY A 29 1.12 -1.11 -16.14
N ARG A 30 0.67 0.11 -16.44
CA ARG A 30 1.02 1.28 -15.62
C ARG A 30 0.34 1.19 -14.27
N VAL A 31 1.06 1.62 -13.23
CA VAL A 31 0.56 1.72 -11.87
C VAL A 31 0.73 3.16 -11.39
N LEU A 32 -0.35 3.74 -10.88
CA LEU A 32 -0.32 5.03 -10.20
C LEU A 32 -0.61 4.82 -8.72
N THR A 33 0.18 5.47 -7.87
CA THR A 33 0.02 5.45 -6.41
C THR A 33 -0.39 6.85 -5.94
N PHE A 34 -1.40 6.92 -5.09
CA PHE A 34 -1.96 8.16 -4.57
C PHE A 34 -2.00 8.12 -3.05
N ASP A 35 -1.45 9.16 -2.43
CA ASP A 35 -1.53 9.34 -0.99
C ASP A 35 -2.81 10.11 -0.65
N PRO A 36 -3.75 9.53 0.11
CA PRO A 36 -4.91 10.25 0.59
C PRO A 36 -4.48 11.39 1.52
N GLN A 37 -5.28 12.45 1.60
CA GLN A 37 -4.99 13.52 2.55
C GLN A 37 -5.17 12.99 3.98
N PRO A 38 -4.39 13.47 4.96
CA PRO A 38 -4.58 13.08 6.36
C PRO A 38 -6.03 13.31 6.84
N SER A 39 -6.73 14.34 6.33
CA SER A 39 -8.13 14.64 6.67
C SER A 39 -9.15 13.63 6.11
N ASP A 40 -8.76 12.81 5.15
CA ASP A 40 -9.61 11.78 4.52
C ASP A 40 -9.67 10.52 5.38
N ILE A 41 -8.71 10.34 6.29
CA ILE A 41 -8.62 9.22 7.21
C ILE A 41 -9.13 9.68 8.57
N ARG A 42 -10.20 9.07 9.05
CA ARG A 42 -10.81 9.41 10.35
C ARG A 42 -10.80 8.20 11.28
N PRO A 43 -10.49 8.37 12.57
CA PRO A 43 -10.64 7.29 13.53
C PRO A 43 -12.12 6.91 13.67
N LEU A 44 -12.42 5.62 13.73
CA LEU A 44 -13.74 5.09 14.07
C LEU A 44 -13.76 4.55 15.50
N THR A 45 -12.83 3.64 15.79
CA THR A 45 -12.60 3.01 17.09
C THR A 45 -11.10 2.79 17.26
N PRO A 46 -10.58 2.52 18.48
CA PRO A 46 -9.17 2.21 18.66
C PRO A 46 -8.70 1.11 17.70
N GLY A 47 -7.64 1.38 16.93
CA GLY A 47 -7.11 0.47 15.91
C GLY A 47 -7.91 0.34 14.61
N THR A 48 -9.00 1.10 14.43
CA THR A 48 -9.82 1.10 13.20
C THR A 48 -10.06 2.51 12.68
N HIS A 49 -9.82 2.71 11.39
CA HIS A 49 -10.02 3.99 10.72
C HIS A 49 -10.98 3.84 9.54
N LYS A 50 -11.54 4.97 9.10
CA LYS A 50 -12.32 5.08 7.87
C LYS A 50 -11.59 5.99 6.90
N LEU A 51 -11.34 5.48 5.70
CA LEU A 51 -10.91 6.26 4.56
C LEU A 51 -12.14 6.74 3.81
N ASN A 52 -12.26 8.05 3.60
CA ASN A 52 -13.20 8.66 2.66
C ASN A 52 -12.43 9.61 1.74
N HIS A 53 -12.05 9.13 0.56
CA HIS A 53 -11.23 9.89 -0.38
C HIS A 53 -11.92 9.99 -1.74
N LYS A 54 -11.67 11.08 -2.47
CA LYS A 54 -12.12 11.24 -3.85
C LYS A 54 -10.93 11.21 -4.78
N LEU A 55 -10.73 10.07 -5.42
CA LEU A 55 -9.63 9.89 -6.34
C LEU A 55 -9.97 10.54 -7.69
N ILE A 56 -9.10 11.40 -8.19
CA ILE A 56 -9.25 12.05 -9.50
C ILE A 56 -8.18 11.48 -10.43
N ILE A 57 -8.62 10.87 -11.53
CA ILE A 57 -7.72 10.26 -12.51
C ILE A 57 -7.85 11.01 -13.83
N SER A 58 -6.73 11.57 -14.28
CA SER A 58 -6.60 12.15 -15.61
C SER A 58 -6.25 11.07 -16.62
N HIS A 59 -6.96 11.04 -17.74
CA HIS A 59 -6.70 10.11 -18.83
C HIS A 59 -6.85 10.77 -20.22
N GLY A 60 -6.18 10.17 -21.20
CA GLY A 60 -6.36 10.49 -22.62
C GLY A 60 -7.74 10.09 -23.12
N LYS A 61 -8.13 10.51 -24.32
CA LYS A 61 -9.38 10.03 -24.93
C LYS A 61 -9.26 8.52 -25.13
N TRP A 62 -10.23 7.77 -24.61
CA TRP A 62 -10.33 6.33 -24.81
C TRP A 62 -11.43 6.05 -25.83
N THR A 63 -11.13 5.19 -26.80
CA THR A 63 -12.09 4.72 -27.81
C THR A 63 -12.94 3.57 -27.26
N ASP A 64 -12.37 2.78 -26.36
CA ASP A 64 -12.96 1.56 -25.82
C ASP A 64 -13.10 1.61 -24.30
N ALA A 65 -14.01 0.77 -23.78
CA ALA A 65 -14.14 0.60 -22.34
C ALA A 65 -12.87 -0.02 -21.75
N LEU A 66 -12.34 0.56 -20.67
CA LEU A 66 -11.15 0.05 -20.00
C LEU A 66 -11.50 -0.53 -18.64
N MET A 67 -10.78 -1.58 -18.25
CA MET A 67 -10.81 -2.13 -16.91
C MET A 67 -9.60 -1.61 -16.15
N ILE A 68 -9.83 -0.92 -15.05
CA ILE A 68 -8.78 -0.55 -14.10
C ILE A 68 -8.98 -1.35 -12.81
N GLU A 69 -7.88 -1.63 -12.12
CA GLU A 69 -7.94 -2.29 -10.81
C GLU A 69 -7.49 -1.32 -9.73
N LEU A 70 -8.21 -1.29 -8.62
CA LEU A 70 -7.95 -0.41 -7.49
C LEU A 70 -7.67 -1.22 -6.24
N SER A 71 -6.62 -0.84 -5.53
CA SER A 71 -6.22 -1.48 -4.29
C SER A 71 -5.74 -0.46 -3.27
N ILE A 72 -6.02 -0.71 -1.99
CA ILE A 72 -5.49 0.06 -0.88
C ILE A 72 -4.31 -0.72 -0.31
N ILE A 73 -3.16 -0.05 -0.25
CA ILE A 73 -1.92 -0.61 0.27
C ILE A 73 -1.49 0.13 1.52
N ARG A 74 -0.79 -0.57 2.41
CA ARG A 74 -0.04 0.03 3.51
C ARG A 74 1.43 0.08 3.15
N HIS A 75 2.08 1.22 3.36
CA HIS A 75 3.53 1.29 3.33
C HIS A 75 4.08 0.58 4.56
N HIS A 76 4.90 -0.44 4.34
CA HIS A 76 5.64 -1.08 5.39
C HIS A 76 6.84 -0.19 5.72
N SER A 77 6.79 0.55 6.83
CA SER A 77 8.05 0.99 7.44
C SER A 77 8.80 -0.30 7.75
N LEU A 78 9.93 -0.54 7.08
CA LEU A 78 10.89 -1.44 7.68
C LEU A 78 11.22 -0.77 9.00
N ASP A 79 10.68 -1.32 10.10
CA ASP A 79 11.13 -1.03 11.43
C ASP A 79 12.57 -1.55 11.48
N ILE A 80 13.50 -0.82 10.87
CA ILE A 80 14.92 -1.01 11.06
C ILE A 80 15.06 -0.73 12.55
N PRO A 81 15.29 -1.77 13.39
CA PRO A 81 15.42 -1.54 14.81
C PRO A 81 16.52 -0.51 14.97
N SER A 82 16.25 0.56 15.71
CA SER A 82 17.28 1.54 16.05
C SER A 82 18.50 0.79 16.58
N GLU A 83 19.70 1.35 16.43
CA GLU A 83 20.93 0.70 16.92
C GLU A 83 20.79 0.21 18.36
N SER A 84 20.06 0.96 19.20
CA SER A 84 19.68 0.57 20.57
C SER A 84 18.77 -0.66 20.66
N GLN A 85 17.80 -0.82 19.77
CA GLN A 85 16.94 -2.01 19.69
C GLN A 85 17.71 -3.22 19.15
N TYR A 86 18.57 -3.03 18.15
CA TYR A 86 19.45 -4.07 17.63
C TYR A 86 20.41 -4.57 18.71
N MET A 87 21.06 -3.64 19.43
CA MET A 87 21.93 -3.97 20.57
C MET A 87 21.15 -4.64 21.72
N SER A 88 19.90 -4.26 21.96
CA SER A 88 19.03 -4.92 22.94
C SER A 88 18.73 -6.38 22.54
N LEU A 89 18.45 -6.63 21.27
CA LEU A 89 18.20 -7.98 20.74
C LEU A 89 19.45 -8.86 20.83
N ILE A 90 20.61 -8.33 20.41
CA ILE A 90 21.89 -9.04 20.57
C ILE A 90 22.16 -9.36 22.04
N THR A 91 22.01 -8.38 22.92
CA THR A 91 22.23 -8.58 24.36
C THR A 91 21.27 -9.62 24.94
N LYS A 92 20.01 -9.64 24.51
CA LYS A 92 19.03 -10.65 24.92
C LYS A 92 19.38 -12.04 24.39
N LEU A 93 19.87 -12.15 23.16
CA LEU A 93 20.30 -13.42 22.58
C LEU A 93 21.55 -13.97 23.27
N ILE A 94 22.52 -13.10 23.59
CA ILE A 94 23.72 -13.45 24.36
C ILE A 94 23.32 -13.91 25.77
N LYS A 95 22.50 -13.13 26.49
CA LYS A 95 22.01 -13.51 27.84
C LYS A 95 21.18 -14.79 27.84
N ARG A 96 20.49 -15.09 26.75
CA ARG A 96 19.75 -16.36 26.57
C ARG A 96 20.69 -17.54 26.30
N GLY A 97 21.88 -17.28 25.77
CA GLY A 97 22.94 -18.26 25.49
C GLY A 97 23.88 -18.56 26.66
N GLU A 98 23.88 -17.76 27.74
CA GLU A 98 24.77 -17.93 28.91
C GLU A 98 24.42 -19.14 29.82
N GLY A 99 23.62 -20.10 29.32
CA GLY A 99 23.37 -21.39 29.96
C GLY A 99 24.17 -22.57 29.40
N GLN A 100 24.93 -22.41 28.30
CA GLN A 100 25.75 -23.49 27.75
C GLN A 100 27.09 -22.97 27.23
N THR A 101 28.14 -23.31 27.95
CA THR A 101 29.53 -23.16 27.55
C THR A 101 29.81 -23.95 26.27
N SER A 102 30.34 -23.30 25.22
CA SER A 102 31.49 -23.79 24.44
C SER A 102 31.82 -22.85 23.28
N SER A 103 33.01 -22.27 23.38
CA SER A 103 33.89 -21.79 22.31
C SER A 103 33.44 -21.99 20.86
N SER A 104 33.21 -20.91 20.12
CA SER A 104 33.48 -20.87 18.68
C SER A 104 33.69 -19.42 18.22
N SER A 105 34.95 -19.07 18.02
CA SER A 105 35.40 -17.84 17.37
C SER A 105 35.06 -17.89 15.89
N HIS A 106 33.97 -17.22 15.48
CA HIS A 106 33.76 -16.84 14.09
C HIS A 106 33.84 -15.31 13.97
N MET A 107 34.99 -14.85 13.49
CA MET A 107 35.13 -13.53 12.87
C MET A 107 34.05 -13.39 11.78
N ILE A 108 33.12 -12.47 11.97
CA ILE A 108 32.31 -11.97 10.85
C ILE A 108 33.15 -10.85 10.23
N THR A 109 33.86 -11.18 9.16
CA THR A 109 34.50 -10.21 8.27
C THR A 109 33.42 -9.32 7.67
N SER A 110 33.47 -8.04 8.00
CA SER A 110 32.68 -6.98 7.41
C SER A 110 33.18 -6.67 6.01
N ASP A 111 32.86 -7.53 5.05
CA ASP A 111 33.14 -7.27 3.64
C ASP A 111 31.82 -7.00 2.90
N SER A 112 31.68 -5.74 2.52
CA SER A 112 30.91 -5.24 1.38
C SER A 112 29.38 -5.45 1.40
N ILE A 113 28.68 -4.51 2.04
CA ILE A 113 27.34 -4.12 1.55
C ILE A 113 27.48 -2.76 0.90
N GLN A 114 27.90 -2.77 -0.36
CA GLN A 114 27.63 -1.67 -1.27
C GLN A 114 26.16 -1.79 -1.70
N SER A 115 25.24 -1.41 -0.79
CA SER A 115 23.81 -1.34 -1.06
C SER A 115 23.55 -0.15 -1.98
N SER A 116 23.59 -0.43 -3.28
CA SER A 116 23.02 0.45 -4.29
C SER A 116 21.49 0.49 -4.12
N SER A 117 20.93 1.69 -4.27
CA SER A 117 19.51 2.10 -4.21
C SER A 117 18.90 2.32 -2.82
N PRO A 118 18.65 3.59 -2.44
CA PRO A 118 17.68 3.90 -1.40
C PRO A 118 16.27 3.74 -1.99
N HIS A 119 15.35 3.16 -1.20
CA HIS A 119 13.90 3.12 -1.41
C HIS A 119 13.35 1.98 -2.28
N MET A 120 13.29 0.77 -1.72
CA MET A 120 12.12 -0.09 -1.93
C MET A 120 11.51 -0.42 -0.56
N VAL A 121 10.66 0.50 -0.10
CA VAL A 121 9.77 0.32 1.05
C VAL A 121 8.73 -0.72 0.64
N GLY A 122 8.69 -1.87 1.32
CA GLY A 122 7.68 -2.90 1.06
C GLY A 122 6.27 -2.32 1.17
N SER A 123 5.32 -2.81 0.37
CA SER A 123 3.91 -2.47 0.53
C SER A 123 3.09 -3.73 0.71
N VAL A 124 2.08 -3.67 1.58
CA VAL A 124 1.18 -4.79 1.86
C VAL A 124 -0.22 -4.40 1.41
N LEU A 125 -0.85 -5.25 0.62
CA LEU A 125 -2.25 -5.11 0.24
C LEU A 125 -3.13 -5.27 1.49
N ILE A 126 -3.96 -4.29 1.78
CA ILE A 126 -4.86 -4.30 2.95
C ILE A 126 -6.35 -4.23 2.57
N SER A 127 -6.66 -4.29 1.27
CA SER A 127 -8.04 -4.38 0.76
C SER A 127 -8.14 -5.45 -0.32
N ASP A 128 -9.37 -5.86 -0.62
CA ASP A 128 -9.65 -6.54 -1.88
C ASP A 128 -9.33 -5.64 -3.08
N ILE A 129 -9.00 -6.26 -4.21
CA ILE A 129 -8.80 -5.58 -5.48
C ILE A 129 -10.16 -5.35 -6.13
N ILE A 130 -10.50 -4.10 -6.38
CA ILE A 130 -11.76 -3.71 -7.03
C ILE A 130 -11.50 -3.44 -8.51
N LYS A 131 -12.20 -4.16 -9.39
CA LYS A 131 -12.14 -3.93 -10.84
C LYS A 131 -13.24 -2.97 -11.26
N LEU A 132 -12.86 -1.87 -11.90
CA LEU A 132 -13.78 -0.85 -12.38
C LEU A 132 -13.73 -0.78 -13.90
N ARG A 133 -14.90 -0.88 -14.53
CA ARG A 133 -15.04 -0.69 -15.99
C ARG A 133 -15.38 0.77 -16.27
N ILE A 134 -14.46 1.49 -16.91
CA ILE A 134 -14.64 2.88 -17.30
C ILE A 134 -15.06 2.94 -18.77
N LEU A 135 -16.17 3.61 -19.06
CA LEU A 135 -16.71 3.76 -20.40
C LEU A 135 -16.18 5.04 -21.07
N PRO A 136 -15.99 5.05 -22.41
CA PRO A 136 -15.71 6.26 -23.16
C PRO A 136 -16.81 7.30 -22.95
N GLN A 137 -16.43 8.58 -22.86
CA GLN A 137 -17.36 9.69 -22.62
C GLN A 137 -18.47 9.76 -23.69
N ASP A 138 -18.16 9.40 -24.94
CA ASP A 138 -19.12 9.40 -26.05
C ASP A 138 -20.19 8.30 -25.92
N THR A 139 -19.94 7.28 -25.10
CA THR A 139 -20.88 6.16 -24.85
C THR A 139 -22.05 6.59 -23.96
N LEU A 140 -21.83 7.53 -23.02
CA LEU A 140 -22.87 8.03 -22.13
C LEU A 140 -23.87 8.96 -22.84
N ALA A 141 -23.46 9.61 -23.94
CA ALA A 141 -24.32 10.44 -24.77
C ALA A 141 -25.25 9.63 -25.69
N ARG A 142 -24.88 8.37 -25.99
CA ARG A 142 -25.75 7.40 -26.67
C ARG A 142 -26.51 6.61 -25.62
N GLY A 143 -27.68 7.10 -25.24
CA GLY A 143 -28.54 6.52 -24.19
C GLY A 143 -28.92 5.05 -24.42
N TYR A 144 -28.04 4.14 -24.02
CA TYR A 144 -28.39 2.75 -23.81
C TYR A 144 -28.85 2.59 -22.36
N ASN A 145 -30.17 2.71 -22.17
CA ASN A 145 -30.85 2.13 -21.01
C ASN A 145 -30.57 0.62 -21.03
N VAL A 146 -29.62 0.16 -20.23
CA VAL A 146 -29.45 -1.27 -19.98
C VAL A 146 -30.52 -1.66 -18.97
N PHE A 147 -31.67 -2.09 -19.47
CA PHE A 147 -32.69 -2.80 -18.72
C PHE A 147 -32.05 -4.03 -18.05
N GLY A 148 -32.27 -4.18 -16.74
CA GLY A 148 -32.06 -5.44 -16.03
C GLY A 148 -33.09 -6.49 -16.47
N PRO A 149 -32.85 -7.78 -16.19
CA PRO A 149 -33.70 -8.86 -16.66
C PRO A 149 -35.07 -8.82 -15.95
N THR A 150 -36.14 -9.09 -16.71
CA THR A 150 -37.44 -9.54 -16.19
C THR A 150 -37.56 -11.03 -16.44
#